data_AF-A0A7S2C2Z4-F1
#
_entry.id   AF-A0A7S2C2Z4-F1
#
_cell.length_a   1.000
_cell.length_b   1.000
_cell.length_c   1.000
_cell.angle_alpha   90.00
_cell.angle_beta   90.00
_cell.angle_gamma   90.00
#
_symmetry.space_group_name_H-M   'P 1'
#
loop_
_entity.id
_entity.type
_entity.pdbx_description
1 polymer ?
#
loop_
_entity_poly.entity_id
_entity_poly.type
_entity_poly.pdbx_seq_one_letter_code
_entity_poly.pdbx_strand_id
1 'polypeptide(L)'
;KALASKQARATDDMGSSSSRRSSSGSAEGAANEGETSETASEWIGPEGVAQGYEELVNAIIRPPRMQYNPAKDLGPAEFRHCGKRFLREDVELKNNRNMKMQCSWWKFHREDAPAPQLPCVIYLHGNAACRIAAIELLKHLLNSAVTVFALDFTGSGLSEGEHVSLGYFEREDVEAAIAHLRASGEVSTVGLWGHSMGATTALLYGDRDPTIAAMVLDSPFAD
;
A
#
# COMPACT_ATOMS: atom_id res chain seq x y z
N LYS A 1 -43.56 -28.77 11.72
CA LYS A 1 -42.75 -29.30 10.60
C LYS A 1 -41.33 -29.60 11.12
N ALA A 2 -40.66 -30.57 10.52
CA ALA A 2 -39.31 -31.06 10.88
C ALA A 2 -38.20 -30.06 10.45
N LEU A 3 -36.94 -30.12 10.92
CA LEU A 3 -36.28 -30.88 12.00
C LEU A 3 -35.03 -30.09 12.49
N ALA A 4 -34.31 -30.60 13.49
CA ALA A 4 -32.97 -30.13 13.86
C ALA A 4 -31.98 -31.29 14.13
N SER A 5 -30.68 -30.99 13.96
CA SER A 5 -29.48 -31.61 14.56
C SER A 5 -29.12 -33.11 14.39
N LYS A 6 -27.91 -33.29 13.81
CA LYS A 6 -26.75 -34.11 14.29
C LYS A 6 -26.70 -35.66 14.20
N GLN A 7 -25.67 -36.07 13.43
CA GLN A 7 -24.57 -37.03 13.73
C GLN A 7 -24.83 -38.55 13.92
N ALA A 8 -23.90 -39.33 13.35
CA ALA A 8 -23.63 -40.74 13.64
C ALA A 8 -22.10 -41.01 13.73
N ARG A 9 -21.72 -42.17 14.30
CA ARG A 9 -20.36 -42.74 14.50
C ARG A 9 -20.06 -43.81 13.43
N ALA A 10 -18.85 -44.39 13.22
CA ALA A 10 -17.45 -44.02 13.54
C ALA A 10 -16.53 -44.53 12.38
N THR A 11 -15.43 -45.32 12.43
CA THR A 11 -14.68 -46.14 13.43
C THR A 11 -13.18 -46.24 13.05
N ASP A 12 -12.33 -46.48 14.06
CA ASP A 12 -11.07 -47.27 14.15
C ASP A 12 -10.44 -47.92 12.90
N ASP A 13 -9.10 -47.85 12.75
CA ASP A 13 -8.16 -48.95 13.11
C ASP A 13 -6.66 -48.48 13.20
N MET A 14 -5.73 -49.39 13.49
CA MET A 14 -4.34 -49.20 13.94
C MET A 14 -3.28 -48.84 12.86
N GLY A 15 -2.12 -48.34 13.32
CA GLY A 15 -0.93 -48.13 12.49
C GLY A 15 0.34 -47.69 13.23
N SER A 16 0.86 -48.51 14.16
CA SER A 16 2.11 -48.22 14.89
C SER A 16 3.32 -48.99 14.33
N SER A 17 4.44 -48.31 14.10
CA SER A 17 5.77 -48.96 14.12
C SER A 17 6.89 -47.95 14.42
N SER A 18 7.95 -48.40 15.11
CA SER A 18 9.12 -47.58 15.43
C SER A 18 10.41 -48.41 15.43
N SER A 19 11.42 -47.92 14.69
CA SER A 19 12.86 -48.21 14.82
C SER A 19 13.36 -49.66 15.05
N ARG A 20 14.27 -50.15 14.18
CA ARG A 20 15.72 -50.36 14.51
C ARG A 20 16.52 -51.19 13.46
N ARG A 21 17.66 -50.60 13.04
CA ARG A 21 18.99 -51.18 12.74
C ARG A 21 19.15 -52.70 12.51
N SER A 22 19.68 -53.05 11.34
CA SER A 22 21.02 -53.67 11.10
C SER A 22 21.30 -53.66 9.58
N SER A 23 22.52 -53.83 9.03
CA SER A 23 23.81 -54.26 9.58
C SER A 23 25.02 -53.54 8.96
N SER A 24 26.07 -53.44 9.76
CA SER A 24 27.49 -53.14 9.49
C SER A 24 28.10 -53.53 8.13
N GLY A 25 29.00 -52.68 7.62
CA GLY A 25 30.02 -53.01 6.60
C GLY A 25 31.10 -51.92 6.52
N SER A 26 32.36 -52.27 6.79
CA SER A 26 33.55 -51.43 6.62
C SER A 26 34.22 -51.74 5.25
N ALA A 27 35.19 -51.01 4.69
CA ALA A 27 35.93 -49.81 5.10
C ALA A 27 36.50 -49.12 3.83
N GLU A 28 37.54 -48.29 4.00
CA GLU A 28 38.42 -47.71 2.96
C GLU A 28 37.79 -46.60 2.10
N GLY A 29 38.64 -45.81 1.44
CA GLY A 29 38.23 -44.60 0.74
C GLY A 29 39.31 -44.04 -0.18
N ALA A 30 38.98 -42.95 -0.86
CA ALA A 30 39.89 -42.19 -1.71
C ALA A 30 39.73 -40.70 -1.39
N ALA A 31 40.84 -39.97 -1.37
CA ALA A 31 40.80 -38.51 -1.37
C ALA A 31 40.38 -38.03 -2.76
N ASN A 32 39.60 -36.95 -2.81
CA ASN A 32 39.46 -36.14 -4.02
C ASN A 32 39.56 -34.68 -3.61
N GLU A 33 40.78 -34.14 -3.62
CA GLU A 33 41.04 -32.72 -3.47
C GLU A 33 40.82 -32.03 -4.82
N GLY A 34 39.96 -31.02 -4.87
CA GLY A 34 39.69 -30.25 -6.09
C GLY A 34 38.29 -29.63 -6.13
N GLU A 35 38.17 -28.47 -6.79
CA GLU A 35 36.91 -27.81 -7.19
C GLU A 35 36.05 -27.14 -6.09
N THR A 36 36.67 -26.29 -5.26
CA THR A 36 35.96 -25.29 -4.43
C THR A 36 36.63 -23.89 -4.45
N SER A 37 36.97 -23.38 -5.65
CA SER A 37 37.72 -22.10 -5.76
C SER A 37 37.30 -21.12 -6.88
N GLU A 38 36.18 -21.33 -7.57
CA GLU A 38 35.75 -20.41 -8.67
C GLU A 38 34.47 -19.60 -8.37
N THR A 39 33.62 -20.04 -7.44
CA THR A 39 32.28 -19.45 -7.21
C THR A 39 32.23 -18.27 -6.23
N ALA A 40 33.34 -17.93 -5.57
CA ALA A 40 33.37 -16.86 -4.56
C ALA A 40 33.93 -15.52 -5.10
N SER A 41 34.74 -15.55 -6.15
CA SER A 41 35.42 -14.37 -6.69
C SER A 41 34.51 -13.48 -7.54
N GLU A 42 33.59 -14.04 -8.32
CA GLU A 42 32.64 -13.27 -9.15
C GLU A 42 31.75 -12.36 -8.28
N TRP A 43 31.25 -12.89 -7.17
CA TRP A 43 30.38 -12.18 -6.21
C TRP A 43 31.07 -11.07 -5.41
N ILE A 44 32.41 -11.01 -5.43
CA ILE A 44 33.21 -9.98 -4.74
C ILE A 44 33.94 -9.09 -5.79
N GLY A 45 33.64 -9.26 -7.09
CA GLY A 45 34.08 -8.37 -8.15
C GLY A 45 33.33 -7.02 -8.12
N PRO A 46 33.88 -5.96 -8.75
CA PRO A 46 33.21 -4.66 -8.84
C PRO A 46 31.87 -4.74 -9.57
N GLU A 47 31.70 -5.71 -10.48
CA GLU A 47 30.43 -5.97 -11.18
C GLU A 47 29.37 -6.58 -10.25
N GLY A 48 29.74 -7.54 -9.38
CA GLY A 48 28.85 -8.07 -8.34
C GLY A 48 28.44 -7.03 -7.30
N VAL A 49 29.37 -6.13 -6.93
CA VAL A 49 29.08 -4.98 -6.06
C VAL A 49 28.16 -3.96 -6.74
N ALA A 50 28.38 -3.69 -8.04
CA ALA A 50 27.51 -2.81 -8.82
C ALA A 50 26.10 -3.40 -8.99
N GLN A 51 25.98 -4.69 -9.30
CA GLN A 51 24.69 -5.39 -9.40
C GLN A 51 23.96 -5.38 -8.05
N GLY A 52 24.64 -5.72 -6.95
CA GLY A 52 24.04 -5.66 -5.61
C GLY A 52 23.59 -4.25 -5.21
N TYR A 53 24.32 -3.21 -5.63
CA TYR A 53 23.90 -1.82 -5.47
C TYR A 53 22.69 -1.47 -6.34
N GLU A 54 22.65 -1.89 -7.61
CA GLU A 54 21.48 -1.72 -8.48
C GLU A 54 20.25 -2.45 -7.93
N GLU A 55 20.39 -3.67 -7.40
CA GLU A 55 19.29 -4.41 -6.77
C GLU A 55 18.74 -3.68 -5.54
N LEU A 56 19.61 -3.11 -4.69
CA LEU A 56 19.20 -2.29 -3.55
C LEU A 56 18.52 -0.97 -3.97
N VAL A 57 19.07 -0.26 -4.97
CA VAL A 57 18.45 0.95 -5.52
C VAL A 57 17.09 0.63 -6.14
N ASN A 58 16.99 -0.45 -6.92
CA ASN A 58 15.73 -0.93 -7.49
C ASN A 58 14.71 -1.31 -6.41
N ALA A 59 15.11 -1.95 -5.31
CA ALA A 59 14.20 -2.23 -4.20
C ALA A 59 13.61 -0.95 -3.56
N ILE A 60 14.33 0.18 -3.65
CA ILE A 60 13.89 1.49 -3.13
C ILE A 60 13.03 2.25 -4.16
N ILE A 61 13.45 2.35 -5.42
CA ILE A 61 12.77 3.20 -6.44
C ILE A 61 11.81 2.43 -7.37
N ARG A 62 11.94 1.11 -7.47
CA ARG A 62 11.02 0.17 -8.13
C ARG A 62 10.52 -0.88 -7.11
N PRO A 63 9.87 -0.46 -6.01
CA PRO A 63 9.35 -1.40 -5.02
C PRO A 63 8.36 -2.39 -5.67
N PRO A 64 8.26 -3.64 -5.18
CA PRO A 64 7.20 -4.56 -5.62
C PRO A 64 5.82 -3.92 -5.44
N ARG A 65 5.10 -3.71 -6.54
CA ARG A 65 3.82 -3.00 -6.51
C ARG A 65 2.74 -3.81 -5.81
N MET A 66 2.06 -3.17 -4.86
CA MET A 66 0.85 -3.69 -4.23
C MET A 66 -0.26 -3.86 -5.27
N GLN A 67 -0.46 -5.10 -5.73
CA GLN A 67 -1.59 -5.50 -6.56
C GLN A 67 -2.81 -5.79 -5.69
N TYR A 68 -3.97 -5.25 -6.05
CA TYR A 68 -5.22 -5.41 -5.32
C TYR A 68 -6.44 -5.23 -6.24
N ASN A 69 -7.63 -5.57 -5.74
CA ASN A 69 -8.90 -5.45 -6.45
C ASN A 69 -9.76 -4.32 -5.82
N PRO A 70 -9.95 -3.16 -6.50
CA PRO A 70 -10.73 -2.04 -5.98
C PRO A 70 -12.16 -2.38 -5.54
N ALA A 71 -12.80 -3.41 -6.11
CA ALA A 71 -14.16 -3.82 -5.76
C ALA A 71 -14.23 -4.75 -4.53
N LYS A 72 -13.08 -5.20 -4.00
CA LYS A 72 -12.99 -6.04 -2.80
C LYS A 72 -12.25 -5.33 -1.66
N ASP A 73 -11.06 -4.82 -1.98
CA ASP A 73 -10.05 -4.52 -0.97
C ASP A 73 -10.15 -3.06 -0.48
N LEU A 74 -10.85 -2.19 -1.22
CA LEU A 74 -11.25 -0.84 -0.80
C LEU A 74 -12.64 -0.80 -0.11
N GLY A 75 -13.22 -1.97 0.19
CA GLY A 75 -14.59 -2.12 0.66
C GLY A 75 -15.64 -1.88 -0.44
N PRO A 76 -16.94 -1.74 -0.06
CA PRO A 76 -18.01 -1.45 -1.01
C PRO A 76 -18.03 0.03 -1.43
N ALA A 77 -18.62 0.32 -2.59
CA ALA A 77 -18.80 1.68 -3.10
C ALA A 77 -19.86 2.50 -2.32
N GLU A 78 -20.78 1.83 -1.60
CA GLU A 78 -21.70 2.45 -0.65
C GLU A 78 -21.71 1.67 0.67
N PHE A 79 -21.75 2.37 1.80
CA PHE A 79 -21.81 1.75 3.14
C PHE A 79 -22.54 2.64 4.14
N ARG A 80 -22.88 2.05 5.29
CA ARG A 80 -23.42 2.77 6.45
C ARG A 80 -22.48 2.67 7.63
N HIS A 81 -22.23 3.79 8.31
CA HIS A 81 -21.42 3.88 9.52
C HIS A 81 -22.04 4.91 10.47
N CYS A 82 -22.10 4.59 11.77
CA CYS A 82 -22.74 5.44 12.81
C CYS A 82 -24.11 6.04 12.39
N GLY A 83 -24.94 5.25 11.70
CA GLY A 83 -26.28 5.63 11.23
C GLY A 83 -26.34 6.33 9.86
N LYS A 84 -25.25 6.97 9.43
CA LYS A 84 -25.16 7.74 8.17
C LYS A 84 -24.71 6.87 7.00
N ARG A 85 -25.06 7.26 5.78
CA ARG A 85 -24.56 6.68 4.52
C ARG A 85 -23.31 7.41 4.05
N PHE A 86 -22.39 6.64 3.49
CA PHE A 86 -21.17 7.07 2.85
C PHE A 86 -21.01 6.38 1.51
N LEU A 87 -20.34 7.06 0.58
CA LEU A 87 -20.00 6.54 -0.73
C LEU A 87 -18.49 6.65 -0.97
N ARG A 88 -17.93 5.72 -1.74
CA ARG A 88 -16.59 5.81 -2.31
C ARG A 88 -16.72 6.08 -3.81
N GLU A 89 -16.27 7.26 -4.23
CA GLU A 89 -16.15 7.61 -5.64
C GLU A 89 -14.72 7.27 -6.10
N ASP A 90 -14.58 6.31 -7.01
CA ASP A 90 -13.29 5.96 -7.61
C ASP A 90 -13.06 6.78 -8.88
N VAL A 91 -11.91 7.46 -8.96
CA VAL A 91 -11.61 8.48 -9.98
C VAL A 91 -10.23 8.21 -10.59
N GLU A 92 -10.13 8.28 -11.92
CA GLU A 92 -8.84 8.35 -12.61
C GLU A 92 -8.46 9.82 -12.82
N LEU A 93 -7.35 10.25 -12.23
CA LEU A 93 -6.77 11.58 -12.44
C LEU A 93 -5.53 11.51 -13.33
N LYS A 94 -5.03 12.67 -13.78
CA LYS A 94 -3.72 12.80 -14.43
C LYS A 94 -2.91 13.91 -13.75
N ASN A 95 -1.63 13.65 -13.55
CA ASN A 95 -0.68 14.65 -13.03
C ASN A 95 -0.10 15.54 -14.15
N ASN A 96 0.74 16.49 -13.76
CA ASN A 96 1.45 17.40 -14.68
C ASN A 96 2.44 16.67 -15.62
N ARG A 97 2.84 15.43 -15.32
CA ARG A 97 3.60 14.52 -16.20
C ARG A 97 2.69 13.67 -17.12
N ASN A 98 1.38 13.95 -17.18
CA ASN A 98 0.37 13.25 -17.98
C ASN A 98 0.18 11.74 -17.63
N MET A 99 0.76 11.28 -16.52
CA MET A 99 0.58 9.92 -15.99
C MET A 99 -0.77 9.81 -15.28
N LYS A 100 -1.47 8.70 -15.50
CA LYS A 100 -2.73 8.37 -14.80
C LYS A 100 -2.50 7.97 -13.34
N MET A 101 -3.40 8.41 -12.48
CA MET A 101 -3.43 8.10 -11.05
C MET A 101 -4.77 7.48 -10.67
N GLN A 102 -4.73 6.36 -9.95
CA GLN A 102 -5.91 5.69 -9.43
C GLN A 102 -6.28 6.24 -8.04
N CYS A 103 -7.40 6.95 -7.96
CA CYS A 103 -7.82 7.68 -6.76
C CYS A 103 -9.18 7.21 -6.23
N SER A 104 -9.45 7.43 -4.94
CA SER A 104 -10.71 7.09 -4.27
C SER A 104 -11.08 8.16 -3.26
N TRP A 105 -12.35 8.60 -3.27
CA TRP A 105 -12.90 9.60 -2.36
C TRP A 105 -14.06 9.03 -1.54
N TRP A 106 -13.82 8.82 -0.25
CA TRP A 106 -14.85 8.46 0.71
C TRP A 106 -15.51 9.74 1.26
N LYS A 107 -16.77 9.98 0.85
CA LYS A 107 -17.58 11.14 1.28
C LYS A 107 -18.98 10.72 1.73
N PHE A 108 -19.70 11.66 2.33
CA PHE A 108 -21.08 11.45 2.76
C PHE A 108 -22.00 11.24 1.55
N HIS A 109 -23.06 10.45 1.72
CA HIS A 109 -24.21 10.58 0.83
C HIS A 109 -24.80 11.99 0.97
N ARG A 110 -25.16 12.66 -0.13
CA ARG A 110 -25.53 14.09 -0.15
C ARG A 110 -26.63 14.48 0.85
N GLU A 111 -27.58 13.57 1.10
CA GLU A 111 -28.68 13.75 2.06
C GLU A 111 -28.24 13.64 3.53
N ASP A 112 -27.12 12.95 3.81
CA ASP A 112 -26.60 12.67 5.16
C ASP A 112 -25.39 13.57 5.51
N ALA A 113 -24.99 14.45 4.58
CA ALA A 113 -23.87 15.37 4.72
C ALA A 113 -24.23 16.53 5.67
N PRO A 114 -23.42 16.84 6.70
CA PRO A 114 -23.76 17.86 7.70
C PRO A 114 -23.57 19.31 7.23
N ALA A 115 -22.93 19.53 6.07
CA ALA A 115 -22.77 20.84 5.43
C ALA A 115 -22.61 20.67 3.89
N PRO A 116 -22.86 21.72 3.08
CA PRO A 116 -22.67 21.66 1.62
C PRO A 116 -21.20 21.51 1.19
N GLN A 117 -20.27 21.89 2.06
CA GLN A 117 -18.83 21.70 1.89
C GLN A 117 -18.21 21.17 3.17
N LEU A 118 -17.26 20.25 3.04
CA LEU A 118 -16.62 19.56 4.17
C LEU A 118 -15.08 19.62 4.06
N PRO A 119 -14.36 19.56 5.19
CA PRO A 119 -12.92 19.34 5.14
C PRO A 119 -12.61 17.99 4.49
N CYS A 120 -11.52 17.94 3.72
CA CYS A 120 -11.00 16.71 3.12
C CYS A 120 -9.58 16.45 3.61
N VAL A 121 -9.27 15.21 4.00
CA VAL A 121 -7.90 14.75 4.24
C VAL A 121 -7.46 13.90 3.07
N ILE A 122 -6.36 14.29 2.44
CA ILE A 122 -5.70 13.47 1.42
C ILE A 122 -4.69 12.56 2.13
N TYR A 123 -4.90 11.25 2.04
CA TYR A 123 -3.95 10.25 2.54
C TYR A 123 -2.88 9.93 1.50
N LEU A 124 -1.62 10.08 1.90
CA LEU A 124 -0.42 9.88 1.10
C LEU A 124 0.35 8.67 1.64
N HIS A 125 0.37 7.59 0.87
CA HIS A 125 0.92 6.31 1.32
C HIS A 125 2.47 6.28 1.32
N GLY A 126 3.04 5.35 2.10
CA GLY A 126 4.48 5.12 2.15
C GLY A 126 5.05 4.44 0.91
N ASN A 127 6.36 4.19 0.91
CA ASN A 127 6.98 3.40 -0.16
C ASN A 127 6.42 1.95 -0.15
N ALA A 128 6.39 1.29 -1.32
CA ALA A 128 5.80 -0.03 -1.52
C ALA A 128 4.32 -0.20 -1.11
N ALA A 129 3.56 0.89 -0.91
CA ALA A 129 2.16 0.87 -0.48
C ALA A 129 1.16 1.29 -1.58
N CYS A 130 -0.11 1.45 -1.21
CA CYS A 130 -1.21 1.91 -2.06
C CYS A 130 -2.34 2.55 -1.23
N ARG A 131 -3.35 3.12 -1.89
CA ARG A 131 -4.50 3.84 -1.28
C ARG A 131 -5.35 3.01 -0.31
N ILE A 132 -5.19 1.67 -0.29
CA ILE A 132 -5.83 0.79 0.72
C ILE A 132 -5.49 1.22 2.15
N ALA A 133 -4.28 1.71 2.41
CA ALA A 133 -3.87 2.11 3.76
C ALA A 133 -4.70 3.28 4.34
N ALA A 134 -5.43 4.05 3.51
CA ALA A 134 -6.37 5.06 3.97
C ALA A 134 -7.58 4.49 4.74
N ILE A 135 -7.91 3.20 4.55
CA ILE A 135 -9.09 2.55 5.15
C ILE A 135 -9.06 2.64 6.68
N GLU A 136 -7.88 2.57 7.29
CA GLU A 136 -7.70 2.63 8.74
C GLU A 136 -8.16 3.96 9.35
N LEU A 137 -8.09 5.04 8.56
CA LEU A 137 -8.46 6.39 8.98
C LEU A 137 -9.95 6.69 8.81
N LEU A 138 -10.64 6.01 7.88
CA LEU A 138 -12.04 6.29 7.51
C LEU A 138 -12.98 6.36 8.72
N LYS A 139 -12.89 5.36 9.60
CA LYS A 139 -13.70 5.26 10.83
C LYS A 139 -13.57 6.47 11.77
N HIS A 140 -12.46 7.19 11.73
CA HIS A 140 -12.16 8.33 12.60
C HIS A 140 -12.49 9.66 11.92
N LEU A 141 -12.09 9.80 10.66
CA LEU A 141 -12.27 11.03 9.88
C LEU A 141 -13.74 11.22 9.47
N LEU A 142 -14.40 10.20 8.94
CA LEU A 142 -15.80 10.27 8.52
C LEU A 142 -16.75 10.52 9.71
N ASN A 143 -16.42 9.99 10.90
CA ASN A 143 -17.16 10.28 12.14
C ASN A 143 -16.99 11.74 12.57
N SER A 144 -15.85 12.35 12.25
CA SER A 144 -15.50 13.76 12.54
C SER A 144 -16.00 14.75 11.47
N ALA A 145 -16.86 14.31 10.55
CA ALA A 145 -17.31 15.07 9.38
C ALA A 145 -16.20 15.48 8.39
N VAL A 146 -15.08 14.76 8.39
CA VAL A 146 -13.97 14.92 7.44
C VAL A 146 -14.07 13.85 6.36
N THR A 147 -14.13 14.26 5.09
CA THR A 147 -14.05 13.32 3.96
C THR A 147 -12.62 12.87 3.74
N VAL A 148 -12.41 11.69 3.14
CA VAL A 148 -11.07 11.14 2.93
C VAL A 148 -10.85 10.89 1.44
N PHE A 149 -9.79 11.46 0.90
CA PHE A 149 -9.31 11.14 -0.45
C PHE A 149 -8.00 10.35 -0.34
N ALA A 150 -7.78 9.39 -1.21
CA ALA A 150 -6.49 8.71 -1.30
C ALA A 150 -6.17 8.36 -2.76
N LEU A 151 -4.88 8.38 -3.08
CA LEU A 151 -4.33 8.11 -4.40
C LEU A 151 -3.31 6.98 -4.28
N ASP A 152 -3.25 6.12 -5.30
CA ASP A 152 -2.01 5.41 -5.61
C ASP A 152 -1.08 6.41 -6.28
N PHE A 153 0.08 6.68 -5.68
CA PHE A 153 1.11 7.51 -6.30
C PHE A 153 1.55 6.91 -7.64
N THR A 154 2.02 7.75 -8.57
CA THR A 154 2.71 7.26 -9.76
C THR A 154 3.93 6.42 -9.35
N GLY A 155 4.21 5.36 -10.10
CA GLY A 155 5.16 4.32 -9.68
C GLY A 155 4.58 3.26 -8.73
N SER A 156 3.40 3.49 -8.13
CA SER A 156 2.83 2.65 -7.07
C SER A 156 1.45 2.06 -7.42
N GLY A 157 1.06 1.01 -6.70
CA GLY A 157 -0.27 0.37 -6.79
C GLY A 157 -0.72 0.09 -8.23
N LEU A 158 -1.91 0.61 -8.56
CA LEU A 158 -2.56 0.49 -9.87
C LEU A 158 -2.37 1.74 -10.77
N SER A 159 -1.54 2.71 -10.37
CA SER A 159 -1.25 3.93 -11.14
C SER A 159 -0.19 3.73 -12.23
N GLU A 160 -0.10 4.66 -13.18
CA GLU A 160 0.94 4.70 -14.21
C GLU A 160 2.30 5.18 -13.64
N GLY A 161 3.27 5.42 -14.52
CA GLY A 161 4.69 5.55 -14.18
C GLY A 161 5.34 4.17 -14.03
N GLU A 162 6.64 4.14 -13.74
CA GLU A 162 7.41 2.92 -13.51
C GLU A 162 8.00 2.96 -12.09
N HIS A 163 8.81 3.98 -11.81
CA HIS A 163 9.49 4.26 -10.54
C HIS A 163 8.71 5.21 -9.62
N VAL A 164 9.02 5.17 -8.33
CA VAL A 164 8.79 6.26 -7.37
C VAL A 164 10.05 7.11 -7.21
N SER A 165 9.89 8.37 -6.81
CA SER A 165 10.96 9.34 -6.56
C SER A 165 11.00 9.87 -5.12
N LEU A 166 10.44 9.09 -4.19
CA LEU A 166 10.48 9.34 -2.74
C LEU A 166 9.93 10.72 -2.32
N GLY A 167 8.99 11.28 -3.08
CA GLY A 167 8.32 12.55 -2.80
C GLY A 167 8.54 13.64 -3.86
N TYR A 168 9.62 13.55 -4.65
CA TYR A 168 10.04 14.65 -5.52
C TYR A 168 9.09 14.91 -6.70
N PHE A 169 8.59 13.86 -7.35
CA PHE A 169 7.55 13.96 -8.37
C PHE A 169 6.16 13.63 -7.82
N GLU A 170 6.07 12.86 -6.73
CA GLU A 170 4.80 12.50 -6.08
C GLU A 170 4.03 13.75 -5.60
N ARG A 171 4.71 14.88 -5.33
CA ARG A 171 4.06 16.16 -5.02
C ARG A 171 3.21 16.71 -6.18
N GLU A 172 3.51 16.34 -7.43
CA GLU A 172 2.70 16.70 -8.61
C GLU A 172 1.43 15.85 -8.71
N ASP A 173 1.44 14.65 -8.11
CA ASP A 173 0.27 13.80 -7.95
C ASP A 173 -0.64 14.40 -6.86
N VAL A 174 -0.05 14.89 -5.76
CA VAL A 174 -0.76 15.68 -4.73
C VAL A 174 -1.39 16.95 -5.33
N GLU A 175 -0.67 17.66 -6.19
CA GLU A 175 -1.17 18.85 -6.90
C GLU A 175 -2.45 18.54 -7.70
N ALA A 176 -2.45 17.45 -8.47
CA ALA A 176 -3.59 17.02 -9.27
C ALA A 176 -4.80 16.59 -8.41
N ALA A 177 -4.56 15.86 -7.31
CA ALA A 177 -5.60 15.49 -6.36
C ALA A 177 -6.25 16.71 -5.71
N ILE A 178 -5.45 17.71 -5.32
CA ILE A 178 -5.93 18.97 -4.74
C ILE A 178 -6.70 19.81 -5.75
N ALA A 179 -6.22 19.92 -6.99
CA ALA A 179 -6.91 20.65 -8.05
C ALA A 179 -8.30 20.04 -8.33
N HIS A 180 -8.40 18.72 -8.39
CA HIS A 180 -9.67 17.99 -8.52
C HIS A 180 -10.60 18.25 -7.33
N LEU A 181 -10.11 18.11 -6.09
CA LEU A 181 -10.90 18.32 -4.87
C LEU A 181 -11.41 19.77 -4.76
N ARG A 182 -10.58 20.77 -5.09
CA ARG A 182 -11.01 22.18 -5.13
C ARG A 182 -12.04 22.45 -6.23
N ALA A 183 -11.90 21.83 -7.40
CA ALA A 183 -12.83 21.97 -8.51
C ALA A 183 -14.21 21.32 -8.26
N SER A 184 -14.30 20.37 -7.33
CA SER A 184 -15.58 19.69 -6.99
C SER A 184 -16.66 20.63 -6.45
N GLY A 185 -16.26 21.70 -5.75
CA GLY A 185 -17.18 22.55 -4.98
C GLY A 185 -17.75 21.92 -3.71
N GLU A 186 -17.37 20.68 -3.35
CA GLU A 186 -17.81 19.97 -2.12
C GLU A 186 -16.77 20.05 -0.97
N VAL A 187 -15.57 20.57 -1.23
CA VAL A 187 -14.47 20.64 -0.26
C VAL A 187 -14.28 22.08 0.24
N SER A 188 -14.35 22.28 1.56
CA SER A 188 -14.12 23.59 2.19
C SER A 188 -12.66 23.88 2.51
N THR A 189 -11.88 22.84 2.83
CA THR A 189 -10.43 22.94 3.06
C THR A 189 -9.76 21.57 2.93
N VAL A 190 -8.44 21.57 2.71
CA VAL A 190 -7.62 20.36 2.54
C VAL A 190 -6.59 20.25 3.68
N GLY A 191 -6.51 19.06 4.27
CA GLY A 191 -5.37 18.62 5.06
C GLY A 191 -4.65 17.44 4.38
N LEU A 192 -3.38 17.23 4.71
CA LEU A 192 -2.61 16.08 4.23
C LEU A 192 -2.32 15.12 5.39
N TRP A 193 -2.39 13.81 5.16
CA TRP A 193 -1.90 12.79 6.07
C TRP A 193 -0.91 11.91 5.33
N GLY A 194 0.37 12.05 5.62
CA GLY A 194 1.44 11.27 4.99
C GLY A 194 2.07 10.26 5.95
N HIS A 195 2.53 9.14 5.39
CA HIS A 195 3.36 8.15 6.08
C HIS A 195 4.62 7.86 5.24
N SER A 196 5.80 7.88 5.86
CA SER A 196 7.09 7.62 5.21
C SER A 196 7.28 8.52 3.98
N MET A 197 7.46 7.94 2.79
CA MET A 197 7.45 8.65 1.50
C MET A 197 6.34 9.70 1.42
N GLY A 198 5.10 9.35 1.74
CA GLY A 198 3.96 10.27 1.69
C GLY A 198 4.04 11.43 2.69
N ALA A 199 4.77 11.27 3.81
CA ALA A 199 5.03 12.36 4.75
C ALA A 199 6.07 13.34 4.17
N THR A 200 7.12 12.83 3.53
CA THR A 200 8.06 13.67 2.76
C THR A 200 7.36 14.35 1.58
N THR A 201 6.45 13.67 0.87
CA THR A 201 5.62 14.28 -0.18
C THR A 201 4.75 15.42 0.36
N ALA A 202 4.14 15.24 1.55
CA ALA A 202 3.33 16.29 2.19
C ALA A 202 4.17 17.54 2.49
N LEU A 203 5.38 17.38 3.02
CA LEU A 203 6.32 18.49 3.24
C LEU A 203 6.71 19.19 1.93
N LEU A 204 7.11 18.41 0.91
CA LEU A 204 7.53 18.93 -0.41
C LEU A 204 6.41 19.59 -1.21
N TYR A 205 5.14 19.36 -0.85
CA TYR A 205 3.99 20.07 -1.39
C TYR A 205 3.56 21.25 -0.50
N GLY A 206 3.50 21.08 0.81
CA GLY A 206 2.96 22.07 1.76
C GLY A 206 3.72 23.41 1.76
N ASP A 207 5.03 23.38 1.52
CA ASP A 207 5.86 24.57 1.29
C ASP A 207 5.36 25.47 0.13
N ARG A 208 4.65 24.87 -0.85
CA ARG A 208 4.16 25.53 -2.06
C ARG A 208 2.73 26.03 -1.97
N ASP A 209 1.95 25.54 -1.00
CA ASP A 209 0.51 25.82 -0.89
C ASP A 209 0.14 26.24 0.55
N PRO A 210 0.14 27.55 0.85
CA PRO A 210 -0.19 28.07 2.18
C PRO A 210 -1.69 27.96 2.53
N THR A 211 -2.51 27.30 1.71
CA THR A 211 -3.93 27.04 2.01
C THR A 211 -4.20 25.60 2.49
N ILE A 212 -3.16 24.77 2.63
CA ILE A 212 -3.23 23.50 3.37
C ILE A 212 -3.45 23.79 4.85
N ALA A 213 -4.59 23.38 5.40
CA ALA A 213 -4.99 23.73 6.77
C ALA A 213 -4.30 22.91 7.86
N ALA A 214 -3.82 21.70 7.53
CA ALA A 214 -3.11 20.83 8.46
C ALA A 214 -2.27 19.78 7.71
N MET A 215 -1.19 19.31 8.35
CA MET A 215 -0.43 18.14 7.92
C MET A 215 -0.22 17.18 9.10
N VAL A 216 -0.50 15.89 8.89
CA VAL A 216 -0.11 14.80 9.78
C VAL A 216 1.03 14.05 9.09
N LEU A 217 2.17 13.93 9.76
CA LEU A 217 3.42 13.46 9.17
C LEU A 217 3.96 12.29 10.00
N ASP A 218 3.69 11.06 9.56
CA ASP A 218 4.22 9.86 10.18
C ASP A 218 5.55 9.47 9.53
N SER A 219 6.62 9.42 10.34
CA SER A 219 7.94 8.91 9.96
C SER A 219 8.55 9.49 8.66
N PRO A 220 8.56 10.83 8.44
CA PRO A 220 9.25 11.46 7.32
C PRO A 220 10.78 11.33 7.44
N PHE A 221 11.48 11.57 6.33
CA PHE A 221 12.95 11.76 6.27
C PHE A 221 13.27 13.15 5.70
N ALA A 222 14.47 13.67 6.02
CA ALA A 222 14.84 15.06 5.73
C ALA A 222 16.32 15.25 5.32
N ASP A 223 17.08 14.16 5.19
CA ASP A 223 18.52 14.11 4.88
C ASP A 223 18.75 13.51 3.48
#